data_AF-A0A961X489-F1
#
_entry.id   AF-A0A961X489-F1
#
_cell.length_a   1.000
_cell.length_b   1.000
_cell.length_c   1.000
_cell.angle_alpha   90.00
_cell.angle_beta   90.00
_cell.angle_gamma   90.00
#
_symmetry.space_group_name_H-M   'P 1'
#
loop_
_entity.id
_entity.type
_entity.pdbx_description
1 polymer ?
#
loop_
_entity_poly.entity_id
_entity_poly.type
_entity_poly.pdbx_seq_one_letter_code
_entity_poly.pdbx_strand_id
1 'polypeptide(L)'
;SFTFQVAFGVAQAATIRVGYYYGAGDHAGIARAGRAGLMIAVGFMTAAAIVLFAFPTPFLAIYIDAANPANAGLLAIGTQYLFIAAAFQIFDGTQAVASGLLRGLRDTRAPMLIAIGGYWAIGFVMAIGLGFASPLGGLGVWIGLAAGLVVVALLLVWRWSRRAAHGLLPA
;
A
#
# COMPACT_ATOMS: atom_id res chain seq x y z
N SER A 1 9.53 -4.25 5.78
CA SER A 1 10.09 -4.98 4.63
C SER A 1 11.05 -4.12 3.84
N PHE A 2 12.13 -4.69 3.30
CA PHE A 2 13.05 -3.99 2.38
C PHE A 2 12.32 -3.43 1.15
N THR A 3 11.29 -4.13 0.66
CA THR A 3 10.46 -3.71 -0.48
C THR A 3 9.72 -2.39 -0.22
N PHE A 4 9.21 -2.18 1.00
CA PHE A 4 8.54 -0.94 1.38
C PHE A 4 9.46 0.28 1.34
N GLN A 5 10.74 0.12 1.73
CA GLN A 5 11.69 1.23 1.72
C GLN A 5 11.90 1.80 0.32
N VAL A 6 11.81 0.97 -0.72
CA VAL A 6 11.88 1.42 -2.11
C VAL A 6 10.66 2.27 -2.47
N ALA A 7 9.44 1.80 -2.17
CA ALA A 7 8.24 2.60 -2.44
C ALA A 7 8.20 3.89 -1.61
N PHE A 8 8.71 3.85 -0.37
CA PHE A 8 8.86 5.04 0.47
C PHE A 8 9.83 6.05 -0.17
N GLY A 9 10.98 5.60 -0.67
CA GLY A 9 11.92 6.45 -1.41
C GLY A 9 11.27 7.08 -2.65
N VAL A 10 10.51 6.29 -3.42
CA VAL A 10 9.73 6.80 -4.57
C VAL A 10 8.68 7.82 -4.12
N ALA A 11 7.99 7.60 -3.01
CA ALA A 11 7.02 8.54 -2.46
C ALA A 11 7.66 9.90 -2.12
N GLN A 12 8.85 9.90 -1.50
CA GLN A 12 9.58 11.13 -1.19
C GLN A 12 10.00 11.88 -2.45
N ALA A 13 10.58 11.17 -3.43
CA ALA A 13 10.96 11.77 -4.71
C ALA A 13 9.76 12.35 -5.46
N ALA A 14 8.64 11.62 -5.47
CA ALA A 14 7.40 12.06 -6.10
C ALA A 14 6.81 13.31 -5.41
N THR A 15 6.86 13.37 -4.08
CA THR A 15 6.44 14.54 -3.29
C THR A 15 7.24 15.78 -3.68
N ILE A 16 8.56 15.67 -3.75
CA ILE A 16 9.47 16.77 -4.11
C ILE A 16 9.21 17.25 -5.54
N ARG A 17 9.09 16.31 -6.50
CA ARG A 17 8.86 16.65 -7.92
C ARG A 17 7.50 17.30 -8.14
N VAL A 18 6.44 16.79 -7.50
CA VAL A 18 5.12 17.43 -7.56
C VAL A 18 5.14 18.81 -6.92
N GLY A 19 5.78 18.96 -5.75
CA GLY A 19 5.92 20.25 -5.08
C GLY A 19 6.67 21.28 -5.92
N TYR A 20 7.72 20.86 -6.64
CA TYR A 20 8.47 21.71 -7.57
C TYR A 20 7.57 22.21 -8.71
N TYR A 21 6.86 21.32 -9.41
CA TYR A 21 5.98 21.70 -10.52
C TYR A 21 4.75 22.50 -10.04
N TYR A 22 4.29 22.24 -8.83
CA TYR A 22 3.25 23.04 -8.18
C TYR A 22 3.72 24.48 -7.93
N GLY A 23 4.94 24.67 -7.42
CA GLY A 23 5.53 25.99 -7.27
C GLY A 23 5.78 26.71 -8.61
N ALA A 24 6.02 25.96 -9.68
CA ALA A 24 6.22 26.49 -11.03
C ALA A 24 4.93 26.77 -11.82
N GLY A 25 3.75 26.44 -11.28
CA GLY A 25 2.48 26.56 -12.02
C GLY A 25 2.32 25.56 -13.17
N ASP A 26 3.19 24.54 -13.28
CA ASP A 26 3.17 23.58 -14.39
C ASP A 26 2.25 22.39 -14.09
N HIS A 27 1.01 22.49 -14.57
CA HIS A 27 -0.03 21.46 -14.42
C HIS A 27 0.35 20.14 -15.10
N ALA A 28 0.99 20.21 -16.26
CA ALA A 28 1.42 19.03 -17.01
C ALA A 28 2.60 18.33 -16.30
N GLY A 29 3.51 19.10 -15.71
CA GLY A 29 4.59 18.64 -14.83
C GLY A 29 4.07 17.88 -13.61
N ILE A 30 3.08 18.44 -12.90
CA ILE A 30 2.41 17.77 -11.76
C ILE A 30 1.86 16.41 -12.19
N ALA A 31 1.12 16.37 -13.31
CA ALA A 31 0.49 15.14 -13.80
C ALA A 31 1.52 14.07 -14.19
N ARG A 32 2.59 14.45 -14.89
CA ARG A 32 3.67 13.53 -15.30
C ARG A 32 4.44 13.00 -14.10
N ALA A 33 4.83 13.87 -13.16
CA ALA A 33 5.55 13.47 -11.96
C ALA A 33 4.74 12.47 -11.13
N GLY A 34 3.43 12.71 -10.95
CA GLY A 34 2.59 11.79 -10.20
C GLY A 34 2.31 10.47 -10.91
N ARG A 35 2.09 10.49 -12.23
CA ARG A 35 1.96 9.24 -13.01
C ARG A 35 3.25 8.40 -12.95
N ALA A 36 4.41 9.02 -13.13
CA ALA A 36 5.69 8.33 -13.05
C ALA A 36 5.91 7.73 -11.66
N GLY A 37 5.68 8.49 -10.59
CA GLY A 37 5.80 8.01 -9.21
C GLY A 37 4.90 6.80 -8.92
N LEU A 38 3.62 6.87 -9.31
CA LEU A 38 2.69 5.76 -9.14
C LEU A 38 3.09 4.53 -9.95
N MET A 39 3.46 4.69 -11.22
CA MET A 39 3.88 3.56 -12.07
C MET A 39 5.13 2.86 -11.54
N ILE A 40 6.13 3.62 -11.09
CA ILE A 40 7.36 3.05 -10.53
C ILE A 40 7.05 2.28 -9.26
N ALA A 41 6.29 2.87 -8.34
CA ALA A 41 5.96 2.22 -7.07
C ALA A 41 5.09 0.97 -7.25
N VAL A 42 4.02 1.06 -8.03
CA VAL A 42 3.13 -0.07 -8.31
C VAL A 42 3.88 -1.16 -9.08
N GLY A 43 4.68 -0.78 -10.08
CA GLY A 43 5.49 -1.72 -10.87
C GLY A 43 6.49 -2.48 -10.00
N PHE A 44 7.24 -1.77 -9.16
CA PHE A 44 8.19 -2.39 -8.23
C PHE A 44 7.49 -3.29 -7.21
N MET A 45 6.40 -2.81 -6.59
CA MET A 45 5.66 -3.59 -5.60
C MET A 45 5.02 -4.83 -6.20
N THR A 46 4.50 -4.73 -7.43
CA THR A 46 3.92 -5.87 -8.15
C THR A 46 5.02 -6.88 -8.50
N ALA A 47 6.18 -6.42 -9.00
CA ALA A 47 7.31 -7.32 -9.29
C ALA A 47 7.80 -8.04 -8.02
N ALA A 48 7.94 -7.32 -6.91
CA ALA A 48 8.30 -7.92 -5.64
C ALA A 48 7.22 -8.88 -5.11
N ALA A 49 5.94 -8.59 -5.34
CA ALA A 49 4.86 -9.49 -4.95
C ALA A 49 4.89 -10.78 -5.78
N ILE A 50 5.15 -10.69 -7.08
CA ILE A 50 5.32 -11.86 -7.96
C ILE A 50 6.47 -12.75 -7.47
N VAL A 51 7.60 -12.16 -7.07
CA VAL A 51 8.73 -12.92 -6.51
C VAL A 51 8.33 -13.67 -5.23
N LEU A 52 7.60 -13.00 -4.33
CA LEU A 52 7.10 -13.62 -3.11
C LEU A 52 6.09 -14.75 -3.40
N PHE A 53 5.22 -14.57 -4.40
CA PHE A 53 4.27 -15.59 -4.83
C PHE A 53 4.94 -16.79 -5.51
N ALA A 54 5.96 -16.57 -6.32
CA ALA A 54 6.65 -17.61 -7.08
C ALA A 54 7.58 -18.46 -6.19
N PHE A 55 8.16 -17.86 -5.15
CA PHE A 55 9.16 -18.50 -4.32
C PHE A 55 8.85 -18.42 -2.81
N PRO A 56 7.68 -18.82 -2.29
CA PRO A 56 7.34 -18.63 -0.88
C PRO A 56 8.26 -19.43 0.08
N THR A 57 8.61 -20.66 -0.30
CA THR A 57 9.38 -21.60 0.52
C THR A 57 10.77 -21.10 0.93
N PRO A 58 11.63 -20.60 0.01
CA PRO A 58 12.94 -20.09 0.40
C PRO A 58 12.86 -18.86 1.31
N PHE A 59 11.84 -18.00 1.19
CA PHE A 59 11.65 -16.89 2.14
C PHE A 59 11.24 -17.38 3.52
N LEU A 60 10.33 -18.36 3.60
CA LEU A 60 9.93 -18.96 4.88
C LEU A 60 11.07 -19.74 5.53
N ALA A 61 11.92 -20.39 4.74
CA ALA A 61 13.07 -21.16 5.21
C ALA A 61 14.15 -20.31 5.90
N ILE A 62 14.17 -18.99 5.69
CA ILE A 62 15.04 -18.06 6.42
C ILE A 62 14.59 -17.93 7.90
N TYR A 63 13.29 -18.09 8.16
CA TYR A 63 12.69 -17.88 9.49
C TYR A 63 12.35 -19.18 10.20
N ILE A 64 12.11 -20.26 9.44
CA ILE A 64 11.64 -21.55 9.95
C ILE A 64 12.49 -22.64 9.33
N ASP A 65 13.01 -23.56 10.14
CA ASP A 65 13.70 -24.74 9.63
C ASP A 65 12.71 -25.63 8.86
N ALA A 66 12.81 -25.59 7.54
CA ALA A 66 11.92 -26.33 6.65
C ALA A 66 12.23 -27.84 6.59
N ALA A 67 13.39 -28.28 7.09
CA ALA A 67 13.78 -29.68 7.14
C ALA A 67 13.20 -30.41 8.37
N ASN A 68 12.72 -29.68 9.38
CA ASN A 68 12.12 -30.26 10.57
C ASN A 68 10.63 -30.58 10.36
N PRO A 69 10.19 -31.85 10.45
CA PRO A 69 8.79 -32.24 10.27
C PRO A 69 7.82 -31.55 11.25
N ALA A 70 8.28 -31.14 12.44
CA ALA A 70 7.48 -30.42 13.42
C ALA A 70 7.00 -29.04 12.90
N ASN A 71 7.69 -28.48 11.90
CA ASN A 71 7.40 -27.17 11.34
C ASN A 71 6.45 -27.22 10.12
N ALA A 72 6.04 -28.40 9.66
CA ALA A 72 5.21 -28.54 8.46
C ALA A 72 3.87 -27.77 8.56
N GLY A 73 3.22 -27.80 9.73
CA GLY A 73 2.00 -27.02 9.98
C GLY A 73 2.24 -25.51 9.96
N LEU A 74 3.39 -25.06 10.48
CA LEU A 74 3.78 -23.65 10.48
C LEU A 74 4.10 -23.14 9.07
N LEU A 75 4.74 -23.96 8.23
CA LEU A 75 5.02 -23.62 6.83
C LEU A 75 3.74 -23.45 6.01
N ALA A 76 2.74 -24.31 6.21
CA ALA A 76 1.45 -24.21 5.54
C ALA A 76 0.75 -22.88 5.88
N ILE A 77 0.68 -22.55 7.17
CA ILE A 77 0.08 -21.30 7.64
C ILE A 77 0.91 -20.09 7.18
N GLY A 78 2.24 -20.16 7.30
CA GLY A 78 3.15 -19.09 6.87
C GLY A 78 3.02 -18.77 5.38
N THR A 79 2.79 -19.79 4.55
CA THR A 79 2.57 -19.60 3.10
C THR A 79 1.29 -18.82 2.81
N GLN A 80 0.20 -19.12 3.54
CA GLN A 80 -1.06 -18.38 3.40
C GLN A 80 -0.90 -16.91 3.78
N TYR A 81 -0.22 -16.63 4.90
CA TYR A 81 0.05 -15.25 5.31
C TYR A 81 1.01 -14.52 4.36
N LEU A 82 1.98 -15.23 3.76
CA LEU A 82 2.91 -14.64 2.80
C LEU A 82 2.19 -14.19 1.53
N PHE A 83 1.20 -14.94 1.05
CA PHE A 83 0.36 -14.52 -0.07
C PHE A 83 -0.48 -13.29 0.26
N ILE A 84 -1.05 -13.22 1.47
CA ILE A 84 -1.78 -12.03 1.92
C ILE A 84 -0.81 -10.83 2.00
N ALA A 85 0.39 -11.01 2.55
CA ALA A 85 1.40 -9.96 2.64
C ALA A 85 1.87 -9.47 1.26
N ALA A 86 2.03 -10.39 0.29
CA ALA A 86 2.39 -10.04 -1.08
C ALA A 86 1.30 -9.22 -1.78
N ALA A 87 0.02 -9.52 -1.55
CA ALA A 87 -1.07 -8.66 -2.02
C ALA A 87 -1.09 -7.31 -1.29
N PHE A 88 -0.90 -7.33 0.03
CA PHE A 88 -0.92 -6.15 0.91
C PHE A 88 0.11 -5.10 0.49
N GLN A 89 1.34 -5.51 0.16
CA GLN A 89 2.41 -4.55 -0.14
C GLN A 89 2.13 -3.70 -1.40
N ILE A 90 1.35 -4.20 -2.36
CA ILE A 90 1.01 -3.45 -3.59
C ILE A 90 0.19 -2.23 -3.23
N PHE A 91 -0.86 -2.42 -2.42
CA PHE A 91 -1.70 -1.34 -1.95
C PHE A 91 -0.95 -0.42 -1.00
N ASP A 92 -0.05 -0.96 -0.18
CA ASP A 92 0.74 -0.19 0.79
C ASP A 92 1.70 0.78 0.08
N GLY A 93 2.42 0.31 -0.95
CA GLY A 93 3.24 1.19 -1.78
C GLY A 93 2.40 2.23 -2.53
N THR A 94 1.23 1.84 -3.02
CA THR A 94 0.32 2.74 -3.74
C THR A 94 -0.17 3.88 -2.86
N GLN A 95 -0.68 3.57 -1.65
CA GLN A 95 -1.15 4.60 -0.72
C GLN A 95 0.00 5.52 -0.25
N ALA A 96 1.20 4.98 -0.03
CA ALA A 96 2.34 5.74 0.44
C ALA A 96 2.74 6.81 -0.58
N VAL A 97 2.81 6.42 -1.86
CA VAL A 97 3.09 7.34 -2.96
C VAL A 97 1.94 8.31 -3.18
N ALA A 98 0.69 7.84 -3.23
CA ALA A 98 -0.46 8.72 -3.41
C ALA A 98 -0.59 9.77 -2.30
N SER A 99 -0.32 9.40 -1.04
CA SER A 99 -0.25 10.34 0.09
C SER A 99 0.88 11.36 -0.10
N GLY A 100 2.06 10.92 -0.54
CA GLY A 100 3.18 11.81 -0.87
C GLY A 100 2.84 12.80 -1.99
N LEU A 101 2.19 12.34 -3.06
CA LEU A 101 1.74 13.19 -4.16
C LEU A 101 0.79 14.30 -3.69
N LEU A 102 -0.21 13.96 -2.89
CA LEU A 102 -1.15 14.93 -2.31
C LEU A 102 -0.44 15.91 -1.37
N ARG A 103 0.51 15.44 -0.57
CA ARG A 103 1.36 16.28 0.27
C ARG A 103 2.20 17.27 -0.54
N GLY A 104 2.67 16.87 -1.72
CA GLY A 104 3.35 17.75 -2.69
C GLY A 104 2.46 18.89 -3.19
N LEU A 105 1.13 18.67 -3.26
CA LEU A 105 0.12 19.70 -3.56
C LEU A 105 -0.34 20.48 -2.33
N ARG A 106 0.32 20.30 -1.16
CA ARG A 106 -0.08 20.87 0.14
C ARG A 106 -1.42 20.33 0.69
N ASP A 107 -1.92 19.22 0.15
CA ASP A 107 -3.11 18.55 0.67
C ASP A 107 -2.73 17.43 1.65
N THR A 108 -2.75 17.75 2.94
CA THR A 108 -2.39 16.81 4.03
C THR A 108 -3.57 16.34 4.85
N ARG A 109 -4.62 17.17 4.95
CA ARG A 109 -5.80 16.89 5.78
C ARG A 109 -6.60 15.71 5.24
N ALA A 110 -6.81 15.67 3.92
CA ALA A 110 -7.61 14.60 3.35
C ALA A 110 -6.91 13.24 3.39
N PRO A 111 -5.60 13.10 3.08
CA PRO A 111 -4.90 11.85 3.32
C PRO A 111 -5.02 11.33 4.75
N MET A 112 -4.93 12.23 5.74
CA MET A 112 -5.09 11.87 7.16
C MET A 112 -6.50 11.35 7.46
N LEU A 113 -7.55 12.05 7.02
CA LEU A 113 -8.94 11.64 7.25
C LEU A 113 -9.27 10.31 6.54
N ILE A 114 -8.79 10.13 5.31
CA ILE A 114 -8.95 8.88 4.55
C ILE A 114 -8.26 7.72 5.30
N ALA A 115 -7.04 7.92 5.80
CA ALA A 115 -6.32 6.89 6.55
C ALA A 115 -7.04 6.52 7.86
N ILE A 116 -7.51 7.50 8.63
CA ILE A 116 -8.27 7.26 9.86
C ILE A 116 -9.55 6.47 9.54
N GLY A 117 -10.35 6.94 8.59
CA GLY A 117 -11.61 6.28 8.20
C GLY A 117 -11.38 4.86 7.66
N GLY A 118 -10.42 4.69 6.75
CA GLY A 118 -10.15 3.40 6.13
C GLY A 118 -9.58 2.37 7.11
N TYR A 119 -8.66 2.75 8.00
CA TYR A 119 -8.09 1.79 8.96
C TYR A 119 -9.02 1.50 10.13
N TRP A 120 -9.74 2.50 10.65
CA TRP A 120 -10.61 2.29 11.81
C TRP A 120 -12.01 1.82 11.44
N ALA A 121 -12.70 2.51 10.52
CA ALA A 121 -14.08 2.17 10.22
C ALA A 121 -14.20 0.89 9.38
N ILE A 122 -13.23 0.64 8.50
CA ILE A 122 -13.26 -0.52 7.59
C ILE A 122 -12.29 -1.59 8.09
N GLY A 123 -11.01 -1.25 8.19
CA GLY A 123 -9.96 -2.21 8.53
C GLY A 123 -10.21 -2.91 9.87
N PHE A 124 -10.37 -2.12 10.93
CA PHE A 124 -10.56 -2.63 12.29
C PHE A 124 -11.90 -3.35 12.47
N VAL A 125 -13.00 -2.80 11.95
CA VAL A 125 -14.32 -3.45 12.03
C VAL A 125 -14.34 -4.78 11.29
N MET A 126 -13.79 -4.82 10.07
CA MET A 126 -13.68 -6.08 9.32
C MET A 126 -12.72 -7.06 10.00
N ALA A 127 -11.61 -6.59 10.57
CA ALA A 127 -10.67 -7.44 11.28
C ALA A 127 -11.30 -8.09 12.51
N ILE A 128 -12.13 -7.35 13.27
CA ILE A 128 -12.87 -7.92 14.40
C ILE A 128 -13.96 -8.89 13.92
N GLY A 129 -14.75 -8.47 12.93
CA GLY A 129 -15.85 -9.30 12.41
C GLY A 129 -15.35 -10.60 11.80
N LEU A 130 -14.36 -10.55 10.91
CA LEU A 130 -13.80 -11.74 10.27
C LEU A 130 -12.89 -12.52 11.23
N GLY A 131 -12.18 -11.84 12.13
CA GLY A 131 -11.23 -12.47 13.04
C GLY A 131 -11.88 -13.24 14.18
N PHE A 132 -12.95 -12.70 14.76
CA PHE A 132 -13.58 -13.26 15.96
C PHE A 132 -14.98 -13.84 15.71
N ALA A 133 -15.72 -13.35 14.72
CA ALA A 133 -17.07 -13.84 14.41
C ALA A 133 -17.10 -14.82 13.22
N SER A 134 -15.94 -15.19 12.67
CA SER A 134 -15.84 -16.17 11.57
C SER A 134 -14.78 -17.25 11.87
N PRO A 135 -14.86 -18.43 11.23
CA PRO A 135 -13.87 -19.50 11.41
C PRO A 135 -12.49 -19.18 10.81
N LEU A 136 -12.32 -18.02 10.16
CA LEU A 136 -11.05 -17.58 9.56
C LEU A 136 -9.99 -17.23 10.61
N GLY A 137 -10.38 -16.92 11.85
CA GLY A 137 -9.45 -16.61 12.94
C GLY A 137 -8.42 -15.53 12.56
N GLY A 138 -7.14 -15.80 12.79
CA GLY A 138 -6.06 -14.86 12.46
C GLY A 138 -6.03 -14.44 10.98
N LEU A 139 -6.44 -15.31 10.05
CA LEU A 139 -6.49 -14.98 8.63
C LEU A 139 -7.56 -13.91 8.36
N GLY A 140 -8.69 -13.95 9.09
CA GLY A 140 -9.74 -12.94 9.04
C GLY A 140 -9.25 -11.55 9.46
N VAL A 141 -8.37 -11.47 10.47
CA VAL A 141 -7.75 -10.20 10.90
C VAL A 141 -6.94 -9.58 9.77
N TRP A 142 -6.11 -10.36 9.10
CA TRP A 142 -5.28 -9.90 8.00
C TRP A 142 -6.09 -9.50 6.76
N ILE A 143 -7.17 -10.21 6.45
CA ILE A 143 -8.11 -9.80 5.40
C ILE A 143 -8.75 -8.45 5.74
N GLY A 144 -9.20 -8.26 6.99
CA GLY A 144 -9.76 -6.98 7.43
C GLY A 144 -8.79 -5.82 7.25
N LEU A 145 -7.55 -5.98 7.72
CA LEU A 145 -6.49 -4.99 7.53
C LEU A 145 -6.22 -4.71 6.05
N ALA A 146 -6.13 -5.75 5.21
CA ALA A 146 -5.95 -5.61 3.78
C ALA A 146 -7.10 -4.84 3.12
N ALA A 147 -8.35 -5.10 3.51
CA ALA A 147 -9.51 -4.39 3.00
C ALA A 147 -9.46 -2.89 3.32
N GLY A 148 -9.12 -2.53 4.56
CA GLY A 148 -8.92 -1.13 4.95
C GLY A 148 -7.84 -0.44 4.11
N LEU A 149 -6.71 -1.12 3.91
CA LEU A 149 -5.59 -0.62 3.10
C LEU A 149 -5.96 -0.42 1.62
N VAL A 150 -6.69 -1.38 1.03
CA VAL A 150 -7.21 -1.28 -0.34
C VAL A 150 -8.10 -0.05 -0.47
N VAL A 151 -9.02 0.16 0.47
CA VAL A 151 -9.91 1.33 0.45
C VAL A 151 -9.12 2.63 0.56
N VAL A 152 -8.15 2.71 1.48
CA VAL A 152 -7.28 3.90 1.60
C VAL A 152 -6.53 4.17 0.30
N ALA A 153 -5.88 3.16 -0.28
CA ALA A 153 -5.14 3.30 -1.53
C ALA A 153 -6.04 3.80 -2.67
N LEU A 154 -7.23 3.20 -2.84
CA LEU A 154 -8.18 3.59 -3.88
C LEU A 154 -8.69 5.03 -3.68
N LEU A 155 -9.04 5.42 -2.45
CA LEU A 155 -9.53 6.77 -2.15
C LEU A 155 -8.46 7.83 -2.37
N LEU A 156 -7.20 7.55 -2.01
CA LEU A 156 -6.09 8.47 -2.25
C LEU A 156 -5.79 8.64 -3.75
N VAL A 157 -5.77 7.53 -4.51
CA VAL A 157 -5.58 7.57 -5.96
C VAL A 157 -6.75 8.28 -6.66
N TRP A 158 -7.98 8.05 -6.21
CA TRP A 158 -9.17 8.75 -6.69
C TRP A 158 -9.09 10.25 -6.42
N ARG A 159 -8.69 10.63 -5.20
CA ARG A 159 -8.52 12.05 -4.86
C ARG A 159 -7.42 12.70 -5.70
N TRP A 160 -6.30 12.01 -5.90
CA TRP A 160 -5.22 12.45 -6.78
C TRP A 160 -5.69 12.62 -8.24
N SER A 161 -6.50 11.70 -8.77
CA SER A 161 -7.01 11.78 -10.14
C SER A 161 -7.99 12.95 -10.31
N ARG A 162 -8.77 13.26 -9.27
CA ARG A 162 -9.69 14.41 -9.21
C ARG A 162 -9.08 15.70 -8.67
N ARG A 163 -7.74 15.81 -8.61
CA ARG A 163 -7.04 17.01 -8.10
C ARG A 163 -7.50 18.32 -8.71
N ALA A 164 -7.83 18.35 -10.00
CA ALA A 164 -8.36 19.53 -10.68
C ALA A 164 -9.76 19.92 -10.16
N ALA A 165 -10.66 18.95 -10.01
CA ALA A 165 -12.01 19.17 -9.50
C ALA A 165 -12.04 19.61 -8.02
N HIS A 166 -10.99 19.27 -7.27
CA HIS A 166 -10.81 19.69 -5.88
C HIS A 166 -10.10 21.04 -5.72
N GLY A 167 -9.79 21.74 -6.81
CA GLY A 167 -9.09 23.03 -6.75
C GLY A 167 -7.67 22.94 -6.20
N LEU A 168 -7.02 21.77 -6.33
CA LEU A 168 -5.66 21.53 -5.83
C LEU A 168 -4.58 21.94 -6.83
N LEU A 169 -4.95 22.57 -7.95
CA LEU A 169 -4.02 23.07 -8.95
C LEU A 169 -3.81 24.58 -8.74
N PRO A 170 -2.58 25.07 -8.97
CA PRO A 170 -2.32 26.50 -8.91
C PRO A 170 -3.17 27.24 -9.96
N ALA A 171 -3.66 28.41 -9.58
CA ALA A 171 -4.50 29.29 -10.41
C ALA A 171 -3.75 29.80 -11.65
#